data_AF-A0A350M8L4-F1
#
_entry.id   AF-A0A350M8L4-F1
#
_cell.length_a   1.000
_cell.length_b   1.000
_cell.length_c   1.000
_cell.angle_alpha   90.00
_cell.angle_beta   90.00
_cell.angle_gamma   90.00
#
_symmetry.space_group_name_H-M   'P 1'
#
loop_
_entity.id
_entity.type
_entity.pdbx_description
1 polymer ?
#
loop_
_entity_poly.entity_id
_entity_poly.type
_entity_poly.pdbx_seq_one_letter_code
_entity_poly.pdbx_strand_id
1 'polypeptide(L)' 'RMFTNPAYRGKGFASEILKELETWAFELNYNKCILETSIRLPEAIGLYQKHGYRLIPNYGQYVDAADSRCFEKQL' A
#
# COMPACT_ATOMS: atom_id res chain seq x y z
N ARG A 1 3.86 7.95 1.88
CA ARG A 1 4.82 7.10 1.13
C ARG A 1 5.59 6.24 2.12
N MET A 2 5.64 4.93 1.93
CA MET A 2 6.41 4.01 2.78
C MET A 2 7.75 3.65 2.12
N PHE A 3 8.79 3.49 2.94
CA PHE A 3 10.10 3.01 2.50
C PHE A 3 10.76 2.24 3.63
N THR A 4 11.36 1.10 3.29
CA THR A 4 12.18 0.34 4.23
C THR A 4 13.61 0.33 3.71
N ASN A 5 14.54 0.76 4.57
CA ASN A 5 15.96 0.72 4.28
C ASN A 5 16.36 -0.69 3.83
N PRO A 6 17.08 -0.85 2.69
CA PRO A 6 17.50 -2.16 2.17
C PRO A 6 18.10 -3.10 3.21
N ALA A 7 18.92 -2.59 4.14
CA ALA A 7 19.57 -3.37 5.19
C ALA A 7 18.59 -4.01 6.20
N TYR A 8 17.33 -3.57 6.21
CA TYR A 8 16.29 -3.99 7.16
C TYR A 8 15.06 -4.61 6.46
N ARG A 9 15.14 -4.88 5.15
CA ARG A 9 14.07 -5.57 4.42
C ARG A 9 13.95 -7.03 4.86
N GLY A 10 12.78 -7.63 4.62
CA GLY A 10 12.50 -9.02 5.00
C GLY A 10 12.25 -9.26 6.50
N LYS A 11 12.34 -8.22 7.34
CA LYS A 11 12.15 -8.31 8.80
C LYS A 11 10.74 -7.99 9.29
N GLY A 12 9.78 -7.77 8.39
CA GLY A 12 8.38 -7.52 8.76
C GLY A 12 8.00 -6.06 9.04
N PHE A 13 8.95 -5.14 9.19
CA PHE A 13 8.66 -3.73 9.52
C PHE A 13 7.65 -3.04 8.60
N ALA A 14 7.72 -3.28 7.29
CA ALA A 14 6.76 -2.71 6.35
C ALA A 14 5.32 -3.21 6.61
N SER A 15 5.17 -4.45 7.07
CA SER A 15 3.87 -5.02 7.44
C SER A 15 3.34 -4.41 8.75
N GLU A 16 4.21 -4.20 9.73
CA GLU A 16 3.83 -3.59 11.01
C GLU A 16 3.38 -2.15 10.81
N ILE A 17 4.16 -1.34 10.08
CA ILE A 17 3.79 0.04 9.76
C ILE A 17 2.49 0.10 8.94
N LEU A 18 2.29 -0.80 7.98
CA LEU A 18 1.05 -0.83 7.19
C LEU A 18 -0.17 -1.10 8.07
N LYS A 19 -0.08 -2.08 8.99
CA LYS A 19 -1.16 -2.39 9.92
C LYS A 19 -1.47 -1.23 10.85
N GLU A 20 -0.45 -0.55 11.37
CA GLU A 20 -0.66 0.60 12.26
C GLU A 20 -1.39 1.75 11.55
N LEU A 21 -1.02 2.00 10.28
CA LEU A 21 -1.72 2.99 9.46
C LEU A 21 -3.19 2.61 9.19
N GLU A 22 -3.47 1.32 8.99
CA GLU A 22 -4.84 0.81 8.86
C GLU A 22 -5.65 0.99 10.16
N THR A 23 -5.04 0.69 11.30
CA THR A 23 -5.64 0.92 12.62
C THR A 23 -6.03 2.39 12.80
N TRP A 24 -5.10 3.32 12.53
CA TRP A 24 -5.40 4.75 12.64
C TRP A 24 -6.48 5.19 11.66
N ALA A 25 -6.46 4.68 10.44
CA ALA A 25 -7.50 5.00 9.46
C ALA A 25 -8.89 4.53 9.95
N PHE A 26 -8.96 3.33 10.54
CA PHE A 26 -10.19 2.82 11.14
C PHE A 26 -10.66 3.67 12.34
N GLU A 27 -9.75 4.02 13.25
CA GLU A 27 -10.04 4.88 14.41
C GLU A 27 -10.53 6.28 14.01
N LEU A 28 -10.06 6.78 12.88
CA LEU A 28 -10.50 8.04 12.29
C LEU A 28 -11.80 7.91 11.46
N ASN A 29 -12.48 6.77 11.51
CA ASN A 29 -13.71 6.45 10.79
C ASN A 29 -13.58 6.45 9.26
N TYR A 30 -12.39 6.16 8.72
CA TYR A 30 -12.26 5.83 7.31
C TYR A 30 -12.72 4.40 7.04
N ASN A 31 -13.40 4.19 5.91
CA ASN A 31 -13.93 2.89 5.51
C ASN A 31 -12.99 2.11 4.58
N LYS A 32 -11.96 2.76 4.04
CA LYS A 32 -10.99 2.14 3.14
C LYS A 32 -9.67 2.87 3.09
N CYS A 33 -8.61 2.13 2.80
CA CYS A 33 -7.30 2.64 2.43
C CYS A 33 -7.09 2.53 0.92
N ILE A 34 -6.55 3.58 0.31
CA ILE A 34 -6.06 3.56 -1.07
C ILE A 34 -4.58 3.91 -1.06
N LEU A 35 -3.79 3.17 -1.83
CA LEU A 35 -2.37 3.42 -1.99
C LEU A 35 -1.94 3.30 -3.44
N GLU A 36 -0.79 3.89 -3.74
CA GLU A 36 -0.13 3.80 -5.03
C GLU A 36 1.27 3.21 -4.86
N THR A 37 1.71 2.45 -5.85
CA THR A 37 3.10 2.02 -5.98
C THR A 37 3.50 1.85 -7.43
N SER A 38 4.80 1.99 -7.70
CA SER A 38 5.33 1.76 -9.04
C SER A 38 5.34 0.27 -9.39
N ILE A 39 5.05 -0.07 -10.65
CA ILE A 39 5.20 -1.42 -11.21
C ILE A 39 6.61 -2.01 -11.03
N ARG A 40 7.62 -1.14 -10.82
CA ARG A 40 9.02 -1.51 -10.64
C ARG A 40 9.36 -1.94 -9.21
N LEU A 41 8.38 -1.93 -8.29
CA LEU A 41 8.56 -2.29 -6.88
C LEU A 41 7.76 -3.57 -6.54
N PRO A 42 8.16 -4.74 -7.04
CA PRO A 42 7.43 -6.00 -6.84
C PRO A 42 7.27 -6.37 -5.37
N GLU A 43 8.22 -6.00 -4.51
CA GLU A 43 8.14 -6.26 -3.06
C GLU A 43 7.02 -5.45 -2.39
N ALA A 44 6.79 -4.22 -2.84
CA ALA A 44 5.68 -3.40 -2.35
C ALA A 44 4.34 -3.97 -2.82
N ILE A 45 4.25 -4.33 -4.10
CA ILE A 45 3.06 -4.98 -4.68
C ILE A 45 2.72 -6.26 -3.90
N GLY A 46 3.70 -7.13 -3.69
CA GLY A 46 3.52 -8.37 -2.93
C GLY A 46 3.13 -8.14 -1.47
N LEU A 47 3.68 -7.10 -0.82
CA LEU A 47 3.26 -6.69 0.52
C LEU A 47 1.76 -6.35 0.53
N TYR A 48 1.31 -5.45 -0.35
CA TYR A 48 -0.08 -5.00 -0.36
C TYR A 48 -1.06 -6.14 -0.66
N GLN A 49 -0.75 -6.98 -1.66
CA GLN A 49 -1.55 -8.16 -1.98
C GLN A 49 -1.66 -9.11 -0.78
N LYS A 50 -0.55 -9.36 -0.07
CA LYS A 50 -0.52 -10.20 1.14
C LYS A 50 -1.39 -9.65 2.27
N HIS A 51 -1.53 -8.32 2.36
CA HIS A 51 -2.36 -7.65 3.38
C HIS A 51 -3.81 -7.41 2.95
N GLY A 52 -4.24 -8.00 1.84
CA GLY A 52 -5.63 -7.98 1.39
C GLY A 52 -6.01 -6.79 0.52
N TYR A 53 -5.03 -6.01 0.06
CA TYR A 53 -5.29 -4.95 -0.92
C TYR A 53 -5.57 -5.55 -2.30
N ARG A 54 -6.59 -5.01 -2.95
CA ARG A 54 -7.03 -5.39 -4.29
C ARG A 54 -6.62 -4.33 -5.28
N LEU A 55 -6.19 -4.76 -6.47
CA LEU A 55 -5.85 -3.83 -7.54
C LEU A 55 -7.12 -3.08 -7.99
N ILE A 56 -6.99 -1.76 -8.15
CA ILE A 56 -8.05 -0.89 -8.69
C ILE A 56 -7.51 -0.08 -9.87
N PRO A 57 -8.38 0.56 -10.67
CA PRO A 57 -7.93 1.60 -11.57
C PRO A 57 -7.10 2.64 -10.84
N ASN A 58 -6.09 3.21 -11.52
CA ASN A 58 -5.28 4.24 -10.90
C ASN A 58 -6.14 5.43 -10.48
N TYR A 59 -5.89 5.93 -9.27
CA TYR A 59 -6.74 6.90 -8.59
C TYR A 59 -6.05 8.26 -8.49
N GLY A 60 -6.85 9.33 -8.52
CA GLY A 60 -6.38 10.71 -8.30
C GLY A 60 -5.37 11.16 -9.37
N GLN A 61 -4.21 11.63 -8.94
CA GLN A 61 -3.16 12.12 -9.85
C GLN A 61 -2.50 11.01 -10.69
N TYR A 62 -2.80 9.74 -10.43
CA TYR A 62 -2.14 8.59 -11.06
C TYR A 62 -2.94 7.98 -12.21
N VAL A 63 -4.13 8.50 -12.53
CA VAL A 63 -5.05 7.92 -13.54
C VAL A 63 -4.34 7.54 -14.84
N ASP A 64 -3.49 8.43 -15.36
CA ASP A 64 -2.74 8.22 -16.61
C ASP A 64 -1.30 7.74 -16.40
N ALA A 65 -0.89 7.47 -15.15
CA ALA A 65 0.44 7.01 -14.83
C ALA A 65 0.58 5.50 -15.11
N ALA A 66 1.00 5.15 -16.34
CA ALA A 66 1.16 3.76 -16.78
C ALA A 66 2.09 2.92 -15.88
N ASP A 67 3.10 3.58 -15.30
CA ASP A 67 4.10 2.99 -14.40
C ASP A 67 3.62 2.83 -12.95
N SER A 68 2.40 3.26 -12.64
CA SER A 68 1.78 3.18 -11.31
C SER A 68 0.70 2.10 -11.27
N ARG A 69 0.50 1.55 -10.08
CA ARG A 69 -0.60 0.66 -9.73
C ARG A 69 -1.20 1.13 -8.42
N CYS A 70 -2.49 1.39 -8.44
CA CYS A 70 -3.24 1.68 -7.23
C CYS A 70 -3.92 0.43 -6.68
N PHE A 71 -3.99 0.36 -5.36
CA PHE A 71 -4.68 -0.71 -4.67
C PHE A 71 -5.60 -0.13 -3.60
N GLU A 72 -6.68 -0.84 -3.30
CA GLU A 72 -7.58 -0.50 -2.20
C GLU A 72 -7.79 -1.68 -1.24
N LYS A 73 -8.07 -1.35 0.01
CA LYS A 73 -8.53 -2.30 1.03
C LYS A 73 -9.63 -1.65 1.84
N GLN A 74 -10.75 -2.36 2.01
CA GLN A 74 -11.79 -1.98 2.95
C GLN A 74 -11.31 -2.27 4.38
N LEU A 75 -11.53 -1.33 5.30
CA LEU A 75 -11.10 -1.41 6.71
C LEU A 75 -12.18 -2.02 7.59
#